data_AF-A0AA97JF23-F1
#
_entry.id   AF-A0AA97JF23-F1
#
_cell.length_a   1.000
_cell.length_b   1.000
_cell.length_c   1.000
_cell.angle_alpha   90.00
_cell.angle_beta   90.00
_cell.angle_gamma   90.00
#
_symmetry.space_group_name_H-M   'P 1'
#
loop_
_entity.id
_entity.type
_entity.pdbx_description
1 polymer ?
#
loop_
_entity_poly.entity_id
_entity_poly.type
_entity_poly.pdbx_seq_one_letter_code
_entity_poly.pdbx_strand_id
1 'polypeptide(L)'
;MEDPLMPARPTVSKVDLKLIGASYQLLLGVGSASRSQEEQNLFAQRGCCKRQGKYVYIGHDISGSPASIDIGMCRTYCGGPQRMKSYISGVLGFSRQSSMLEFLKTKKLQDRFTESQPSNGADRSCPLDYHCEPSSVRVENVLLLAGIRQVEVIEGCHCSPSPAECLRLPSLKTFFPDSPLEQTVDVGKCSSPPHSEDGLFCVPTRFDPVLLKSPNGNDVVRTLESCELRQSCYRVSHREYYFEVLLNSAGERMERLKEIDVGRCLGGCTSGNHCLLRDPQVPDKCLVLAEGVSSHCTPHQYETHTFRSRTGQLRTVFSIQACRCEA
;
A
#
# COMPACT_ATOMS: atom_id res chain seq x y z
N MET A 1 7.69 -48.50 -34.92
CA MET A 1 6.94 -47.92 -33.80
C MET A 1 6.87 -46.44 -34.09
N GLU A 2 6.04 -46.07 -35.07
CA GLU A 2 4.64 -45.64 -34.85
C GLU A 2 4.58 -44.30 -34.11
N ASP A 3 4.52 -43.22 -34.89
CA ASP A 3 3.60 -42.10 -34.63
C ASP A 3 2.15 -42.66 -34.68
N PRO A 4 1.11 -42.06 -34.03
CA PRO A 4 0.84 -40.62 -34.15
C PRO A 4 -0.02 -39.92 -33.04
N LEU A 5 -0.36 -38.66 -33.34
CA LEU A 5 -1.50 -37.84 -32.90
C LEU A 5 -1.37 -36.96 -31.63
N MET A 6 -1.09 -35.67 -31.89
CA MET A 6 -1.58 -34.54 -31.10
C MET A 6 -3.08 -34.30 -31.33
N PRO A 7 -3.85 -33.84 -30.34
CA PRO A 7 -5.11 -33.14 -30.57
C PRO A 7 -4.95 -31.61 -30.56
N ALA A 8 -5.74 -30.99 -31.45
CA ALA A 8 -5.69 -29.62 -31.92
C ALA A 8 -6.41 -28.60 -31.01
N ARG A 9 -6.07 -27.32 -31.23
CA ARG A 9 -6.81 -26.12 -30.77
C ARG A 9 -8.21 -26.08 -31.38
N PRO A 10 -9.24 -25.55 -30.68
CA PRO A 10 -10.43 -25.04 -31.33
C PRO A 10 -10.29 -23.54 -31.64
N THR A 11 -10.46 -23.24 -32.92
CA THR A 11 -10.68 -21.92 -33.51
C THR A 11 -12.13 -21.46 -33.35
N VAL A 12 -12.29 -20.15 -33.21
CA VAL A 12 -13.54 -19.38 -33.22
C VAL A 12 -14.42 -19.72 -34.43
N SER A 13 -15.75 -19.75 -34.22
CA SER A 13 -16.73 -19.62 -35.30
C SER A 13 -17.89 -18.71 -34.88
N LYS A 14 -18.20 -17.81 -35.83
CA LYS A 14 -19.29 -16.83 -35.91
C LYS A 14 -20.66 -17.51 -36.08
N VAL A 15 -21.71 -16.66 -36.14
CA VAL A 15 -23.07 -16.90 -36.67
C VAL A 15 -24.08 -17.27 -35.54
N ASP A 16 -25.24 -16.64 -35.31
CA ASP A 16 -26.09 -15.78 -36.12
C ASP A 16 -26.98 -14.85 -35.27
N LEU A 17 -27.31 -13.69 -35.82
CA LEU A 17 -28.31 -12.74 -35.32
C LEU A 17 -29.67 -13.12 -35.94
N LYS A 18 -30.71 -13.37 -35.13
CA LYS A 18 -32.11 -13.37 -35.62
C LYS A 18 -33.06 -12.63 -34.68
N LEU A 19 -33.65 -11.58 -35.26
CA LEU A 19 -34.85 -10.87 -34.86
C LEU A 19 -36.00 -11.81 -34.47
N ILE A 20 -36.70 -11.49 -33.39
CA ILE A 20 -38.17 -11.62 -33.30
C ILE A 20 -38.69 -10.36 -32.60
N GLY A 21 -39.58 -9.65 -33.30
CA GLY A 21 -40.30 -8.48 -32.80
C GLY A 21 -41.70 -8.79 -32.27
N ALA A 22 -42.34 -7.72 -31.80
CA ALA A 22 -43.71 -7.54 -31.32
C ALA A 22 -44.01 -8.10 -29.90
N SER A 23 -44.57 -7.32 -28.97
CA SER A 23 -45.83 -6.59 -29.15
C SER A 23 -46.06 -5.51 -28.08
N TYR A 24 -46.79 -4.48 -28.53
CA TYR A 24 -47.34 -3.33 -27.80
C TYR A 24 -48.31 -3.72 -26.68
N GLN A 25 -48.26 -3.00 -25.55
CA GLN A 25 -49.47 -2.47 -24.89
C GLN A 25 -49.16 -1.15 -24.15
N LEU A 26 -49.93 -0.13 -24.52
CA LEU A 26 -50.07 1.15 -23.82
C LEU A 26 -50.79 0.94 -22.49
N LEU A 27 -50.32 1.59 -21.43
CA LEU A 27 -51.21 2.21 -20.44
C LEU A 27 -50.65 3.59 -20.06
N LEU A 28 -51.45 4.61 -20.37
CA LEU A 28 -51.31 5.98 -19.90
C LEU A 28 -51.69 6.03 -18.41
N GLY A 29 -50.78 6.54 -17.59
CA GLY A 29 -51.04 6.95 -16.21
C GLY A 29 -50.42 8.31 -15.97
N VAL A 30 -51.24 9.36 -16.04
CA VAL A 30 -50.88 10.74 -15.75
C VAL A 30 -50.63 10.85 -14.24
N GLY A 31 -49.37 11.11 -13.87
CA GLY A 31 -48.96 11.41 -12.50
C GLY A 31 -47.86 12.46 -12.56
N SER A 32 -48.24 13.71 -12.28
CA SER A 32 -47.38 14.89 -12.23
C SER A 32 -46.19 14.68 -11.29
N ALA A 33 -45.00 14.48 -11.86
CA ALA A 33 -43.73 14.59 -11.13
C ALA A 33 -43.05 15.90 -11.54
N SER A 34 -43.02 16.80 -10.57
CA SER A 34 -42.35 18.08 -10.53
C SER A 34 -40.96 18.06 -11.17
N ARG A 35 -40.83 18.97 -12.12
CA ARG A 35 -39.60 19.39 -12.80
C ARG A 35 -38.63 20.02 -11.78
N SER A 36 -37.63 19.26 -11.36
CA SER A 36 -36.37 19.79 -10.86
C SER A 36 -35.22 18.91 -11.35
N GLN A 37 -35.10 18.86 -12.69
CA GLN A 37 -33.86 18.45 -13.33
C GLN A 37 -32.90 19.64 -13.18
N GLU A 38 -32.37 19.77 -11.96
CA GLU A 38 -31.20 20.62 -11.73
C GLU A 38 -30.09 19.96 -12.53
N GLU A 39 -29.67 20.63 -13.61
CA GLU A 39 -28.48 20.29 -14.37
C GLU A 39 -27.30 20.34 -13.40
N GLN A 40 -27.09 19.23 -12.68
CA GLN A 40 -25.85 18.98 -11.97
C GLN A 40 -24.78 19.01 -13.04
N ASN A 41 -23.97 20.07 -12.99
CA ASN A 41 -22.80 20.23 -13.81
C ASN A 41 -21.93 18.97 -13.67
N LEU A 42 -22.04 18.05 -14.63
CA LEU A 42 -21.18 16.87 -14.76
C LEU A 42 -19.70 17.28 -14.89
N PHE A 43 -19.44 18.55 -15.24
CA PHE A 43 -18.11 19.17 -15.24
C PHE A 43 -17.65 19.68 -13.86
N ALA A 44 -18.56 20.03 -12.94
CA ALA A 44 -18.24 20.33 -11.54
C ALA A 44 -18.04 19.05 -10.70
N GLN A 45 -18.58 17.92 -11.19
CA GLN A 45 -18.30 16.56 -10.73
C GLN A 45 -17.00 15.95 -11.30
N ARG A 46 -16.10 16.77 -11.88
CA ARG A 46 -14.69 16.38 -11.98
C ARG A 46 -14.15 16.33 -10.55
N GLY A 47 -14.17 15.12 -9.98
CA GLY A 47 -13.94 14.83 -8.58
C GLY A 47 -12.76 15.58 -7.99
N CYS A 48 -12.87 16.04 -6.74
CA CYS A 48 -11.76 16.74 -6.11
C CYS A 48 -10.60 15.81 -5.70
N CYS A 49 -10.70 14.52 -6.04
CA CYS A 49 -9.59 13.57 -6.05
C CYS A 49 -8.52 14.04 -7.04
N LYS A 50 -7.54 14.77 -6.52
CA LYS A 50 -6.40 15.28 -7.29
C LYS A 50 -5.13 15.19 -6.48
N ARG A 51 -4.00 15.10 -7.18
CA ARG A 51 -2.69 15.21 -6.57
C ARG A 51 -2.52 16.58 -5.94
N GLN A 52 -2.05 16.60 -4.70
CA GLN A 52 -1.59 17.78 -3.99
C GLN A 52 -0.11 17.64 -3.69
N GLY A 53 0.63 18.74 -3.77
CA GLY A 53 2.05 18.74 -3.43
C GLY A 53 2.25 18.46 -1.94
N LYS A 54 3.17 17.56 -1.63
CA LYS A 54 3.61 17.21 -0.28
C LYS A 54 5.13 17.11 -0.29
N TYR A 55 5.78 18.15 0.23
CA TYR A 55 7.23 18.18 0.34
C TYR A 55 7.68 17.43 1.59
N VAL A 56 8.62 16.51 1.41
CA VAL A 56 9.25 15.77 2.52
C VAL A 56 10.75 16.04 2.48
N TYR A 57 11.30 16.35 3.65
CA TYR A 57 12.74 16.47 3.83
C TYR A 57 13.38 15.08 3.77
N ILE A 58 14.36 14.92 2.88
CA ILE A 58 14.99 13.61 2.59
C ILE A 58 16.44 13.52 3.05
N GLY A 59 17.09 14.65 3.36
CA GLY A 59 18.46 14.67 3.84
C GLY A 59 19.22 15.90 3.33
N HIS A 60 20.53 15.85 3.34
CA HIS A 60 21.38 16.86 2.69
C HIS A 60 21.87 16.33 1.34
N ASP A 61 21.85 17.19 0.32
CA ASP A 61 22.42 16.88 -0.99
C ASP A 61 23.96 16.79 -0.93
N ILE A 62 24.59 16.46 -2.05
CA ILE A 62 26.07 16.38 -2.13
C ILE A 62 26.79 17.72 -1.88
N SER A 63 26.07 18.85 -1.89
CA SER A 63 26.60 20.18 -1.57
C SER A 63 26.49 20.53 -0.09
N GLY A 64 25.82 19.70 0.72
CA GLY A 64 25.53 19.98 2.13
C GLY A 64 24.26 20.79 2.36
N SER A 65 23.47 21.08 1.31
CA SER A 65 22.21 21.83 1.42
C SER A 65 21.05 20.89 1.75
N PRO A 66 20.06 21.33 2.54
CA PRO A 66 18.90 20.51 2.86
C PRO A 66 18.07 20.23 1.59
N ALA A 67 17.92 18.95 1.26
CA ALA A 67 17.14 18.46 0.13
C ALA A 67 15.71 18.08 0.58
N SER A 68 14.73 18.60 -0.15
CA SER A 68 13.32 18.24 -0.01
C SER A 68 12.72 17.95 -1.37
N ILE A 69 11.84 16.96 -1.44
CA ILE A 69 11.20 16.50 -2.68
C ILE A 69 9.69 16.48 -2.52
N ASP A 70 8.97 16.85 -3.58
CA ASP A 70 7.51 16.74 -3.64
C ASP A 70 7.10 15.29 -3.96
N ILE A 71 6.78 14.51 -2.93
CA ILE A 71 6.27 13.14 -3.09
C ILE A 71 4.81 13.11 -3.56
N GLY A 72 4.10 14.22 -3.41
CA GLY A 72 2.67 14.31 -3.66
C GLY A 72 1.82 13.55 -2.63
N MET A 73 0.51 13.82 -2.66
CA MET A 73 -0.51 13.05 -1.95
C MET A 73 -1.86 13.17 -2.66
N CYS A 74 -2.70 12.14 -2.54
CA CYS A 74 -4.06 12.18 -3.08
C CYS A 74 -5.04 12.76 -2.07
N ARG A 75 -5.80 13.77 -2.51
CA ARG A 75 -6.81 14.43 -1.68
C ARG A 75 -8.04 13.53 -1.53
N THR A 76 -8.38 13.18 -0.29
CA THR A 76 -9.52 12.29 0.03
C THR A 76 -10.82 13.03 0.38
N TYR A 77 -10.76 14.32 0.71
CA TYR A 77 -11.93 15.15 1.05
C TYR A 77 -11.94 16.50 0.33
N CYS A 78 -13.11 16.93 -0.11
CA CYS A 78 -13.40 18.24 -0.69
C CYS A 78 -13.81 19.23 0.40
N GLY A 79 -13.52 20.52 0.20
CA GLY A 79 -14.06 21.58 1.07
C GLY A 79 -13.15 22.14 2.17
N GLY A 80 -11.93 21.65 2.40
CA GLY A 80 -10.97 22.39 3.22
C GLY A 80 -10.50 23.68 2.53
N PRO A 81 -10.53 24.86 3.17
CA PRO A 81 -9.91 26.06 2.61
C PRO A 81 -8.45 25.73 2.32
N GLN A 82 -7.99 26.11 1.13
CA GLN A 82 -6.58 26.19 0.86
C GLN A 82 -5.99 27.22 1.84
N ARG A 83 -5.49 26.78 2.99
CA ARG A 83 -4.32 27.46 3.54
C ARG A 83 -3.17 27.12 2.59
N MET A 84 -3.14 27.83 1.46
CA MET A 84 -1.89 28.16 0.79
C MET A 84 -1.01 28.81 1.86
N LYS A 85 -0.25 28.00 2.61
CA LYS A 85 1.06 28.45 3.08
C LYS A 85 1.97 28.34 1.88
N SER A 86 1.80 29.24 0.91
CA SER A 86 2.83 29.49 -0.08
C SER A 86 4.04 30.01 0.69
N TYR A 87 5.04 29.17 0.88
CA TYR A 87 6.38 29.58 1.32
C TYR A 87 7.12 30.37 0.22
N ILE A 88 6.40 31.10 -0.63
CA ILE A 88 6.94 31.93 -1.71
C ILE A 88 6.19 33.26 -1.72
N SER A 89 6.41 34.04 -0.67
CA SER A 89 6.43 35.50 -0.74
C SER A 89 7.28 35.98 0.44
N GLY A 90 8.58 36.13 0.18
CA GLY A 90 9.56 36.49 1.21
C GLY A 90 11.03 36.35 0.83
N VAL A 91 11.39 36.33 -0.46
CA VAL A 91 12.81 36.31 -0.91
C VAL A 91 13.46 37.71 -0.83
N LEU A 92 12.93 38.63 -0.01
CA LEU A 92 13.62 39.83 0.43
C LEU A 92 13.19 40.16 1.87
N GLY A 93 14.04 39.84 2.85
CA GLY A 93 13.93 40.36 4.21
C GLY A 93 14.02 39.30 5.29
N PHE A 94 15.24 38.97 5.71
CA PHE A 94 15.49 38.30 6.99
C PHE A 94 14.85 39.10 8.14
N SER A 95 13.81 38.56 8.76
CA SER A 95 13.45 38.92 10.14
C SER A 95 13.65 37.68 11.02
N ARG A 96 14.70 37.75 11.82
CA ARG A 96 15.14 36.72 12.76
C ARG A 96 14.07 36.56 13.84
N GLN A 97 13.51 35.35 13.99
CA GLN A 97 12.81 35.00 15.22
C GLN A 97 13.84 34.91 16.36
N SER A 98 13.93 35.95 17.17
CA SER A 98 14.96 36.13 18.19
C SER A 98 14.57 35.58 19.57
N SER A 99 13.47 34.81 19.70
CA SER A 99 13.07 34.30 21.02
C SER A 99 12.15 33.07 20.99
N MET A 100 12.47 32.05 21.80
CA MET A 100 11.58 30.90 22.07
C MET A 100 10.22 31.31 22.65
N LEU A 101 10.13 32.46 23.32
CA LEU A 101 8.87 32.96 23.86
C LEU A 101 7.89 33.38 22.76
N GLU A 102 8.41 33.82 21.61
CA GLU A 102 7.57 34.18 20.46
C GLU A 102 7.06 32.94 19.72
N PHE A 103 7.88 31.89 19.64
CA PHE A 103 7.50 30.57 19.13
C PHE A 103 6.39 29.92 19.99
N LEU A 104 6.51 30.01 21.32
CA LEU A 104 5.48 29.50 22.23
C LEU A 104 4.19 30.34 22.18
N LYS A 105 4.27 31.66 21.99
CA LYS A 105 3.08 32.53 21.82
C LYS A 105 2.33 32.25 20.53
N THR A 106 3.04 32.05 19.41
CA THR A 106 2.42 31.68 18.13
C THR A 106 1.81 30.28 18.16
N LYS A 107 2.45 29.33 18.85
CA LYS A 107 1.88 27.99 19.09
C LYS A 107 0.63 28.04 19.96
N LYS A 108 0.58 28.91 20.99
CA LYS A 108 -0.57 29.06 21.89
C LYS A 108 -1.79 29.76 21.24
N LEU A 109 -1.58 30.61 20.24
CA LEU A 109 -2.66 31.19 19.44
C LEU A 109 -3.19 30.23 18.36
N GLN A 110 -2.36 29.27 17.92
CA GLN A 110 -2.77 28.19 17.02
C GLN A 110 -3.66 27.15 17.75
N ASP A 111 -3.37 26.87 19.02
CA ASP A 111 -4.12 25.92 19.86
C ASP A 111 -5.55 26.40 20.20
N ARG A 112 -5.77 27.72 20.31
CA ARG A 112 -7.12 28.28 20.55
C ARG A 112 -8.03 28.29 19.32
N PHE A 113 -7.55 27.88 18.15
CA PHE A 113 -8.35 27.74 16.92
C PHE A 113 -8.40 26.29 16.39
N THR A 114 -7.97 25.32 17.19
CA THR A 114 -8.02 23.89 16.84
C THR A 114 -9.03 23.16 17.74
N GLU A 115 -10.26 23.67 17.76
CA GLU A 115 -11.42 22.93 18.26
C GLU A 115 -12.66 23.34 17.46
N SER A 116 -12.54 23.35 16.13
CA SER A 116 -13.71 23.09 15.31
C SER A 116 -13.85 21.57 15.22
N GLN A 117 -14.88 21.03 15.87
CA GLN A 117 -15.47 19.73 15.56
C GLN A 117 -15.37 19.48 14.05
N PRO A 118 -15.09 18.24 13.59
CA PRO A 118 -15.25 17.93 12.18
C PRO A 118 -16.71 18.18 11.85
N SER A 119 -16.98 19.33 11.23
CA SER A 119 -18.27 19.58 10.60
C SER A 119 -18.50 18.41 9.66
N ASN A 120 -19.60 17.68 9.86
CA ASN A 120 -20.11 16.60 9.02
C ASN A 120 -20.49 17.11 7.59
N GLY A 121 -19.56 17.79 6.92
CA GLY A 121 -19.77 18.47 5.64
C GLY A 121 -18.51 18.59 4.79
N ALA A 122 -17.46 17.83 5.08
CA ALA A 122 -16.37 17.64 4.12
C ALA A 122 -16.80 16.52 3.16
N ASP A 123 -17.34 16.90 2.01
CA ASP A 123 -17.72 15.95 0.96
C ASP A 123 -16.53 15.08 0.59
N ARG A 124 -16.72 13.76 0.53
CA ARG A 124 -15.66 12.82 0.11
C ARG A 124 -15.23 13.15 -1.33
N SER A 125 -13.93 13.00 -1.60
CA SER A 125 -13.38 13.27 -2.94
C SER A 125 -13.85 12.29 -4.02
N CYS A 126 -14.31 11.11 -3.60
CA CYS A 126 -14.87 10.09 -4.45
C CYS A 126 -16.26 9.68 -3.94
N PRO A 127 -17.11 9.10 -4.81
CA PRO A 127 -18.40 8.52 -4.43
C PRO A 127 -18.28 7.43 -3.35
N LEU A 128 -19.43 7.02 -2.81
CA LEU A 128 -19.52 5.83 -1.96
C LEU A 128 -18.92 4.61 -2.70
N ASP A 129 -18.20 3.75 -1.97
CA ASP A 129 -17.46 2.59 -2.49
C ASP A 129 -16.29 2.89 -3.44
N TYR A 130 -15.80 4.14 -3.43
CA TYR A 130 -14.57 4.53 -4.12
C TYR A 130 -13.62 5.28 -3.18
N HIS A 131 -12.32 5.09 -3.41
CA HIS A 131 -11.26 5.79 -2.69
C HIS A 131 -10.36 6.56 -3.64
N CYS A 132 -9.92 7.74 -3.21
CA CYS A 132 -8.97 8.53 -3.97
C CYS A 132 -7.57 7.97 -3.75
N GLU A 133 -6.98 7.40 -4.79
CA GLU A 133 -5.71 6.69 -4.74
C GLU A 133 -4.78 7.11 -5.90
N PRO A 134 -3.46 6.91 -5.74
CA PRO A 134 -2.50 7.18 -6.80
C PRO A 134 -2.83 6.40 -8.08
N SER A 135 -2.82 7.06 -9.23
CA SER A 135 -2.99 6.41 -10.55
C SER A 135 -1.69 5.77 -11.04
N SER A 136 -0.58 6.49 -10.85
CA SER A 136 0.77 6.03 -11.14
C SER A 136 1.71 6.65 -10.11
N VAL A 137 2.74 5.87 -9.77
CA VAL A 137 3.81 6.28 -8.87
C VAL A 137 5.12 6.06 -9.60
N ARG A 138 6.00 7.05 -9.62
CA ARG A 138 7.36 6.88 -10.12
C ARG A 138 8.34 6.73 -8.96
N VAL A 139 9.37 5.92 -9.15
CA VAL A 139 10.44 5.70 -8.18
C VAL A 139 11.63 6.55 -8.59
N GLU A 140 11.94 7.54 -7.75
CA GLU A 140 12.99 8.52 -8.00
C GLU A 140 14.19 8.26 -7.08
N ASN A 141 15.38 8.19 -7.66
CA ASN A 141 16.63 7.97 -6.94
C ASN A 141 17.28 9.33 -6.65
N VAL A 142 17.30 9.74 -5.38
CA VAL A 142 17.92 11.02 -4.97
C VAL A 142 19.32 10.78 -4.41
N LEU A 143 20.30 11.49 -4.97
CA LEU A 143 21.68 11.48 -4.49
C LEU A 143 21.84 12.40 -3.28
N LEU A 144 22.10 11.82 -2.11
CA LEU A 144 22.34 12.54 -0.86
C LEU A 144 23.78 12.31 -0.39
N LEU A 145 24.25 13.15 0.53
CA LEU A 145 25.52 12.96 1.23
C LEU A 145 25.66 11.57 1.88
N ALA A 146 24.54 11.02 2.38
CA ALA A 146 24.48 9.70 3.01
C ALA A 146 24.40 8.53 2.00
N GLY A 147 24.30 8.83 0.70
CA GLY A 147 24.13 7.83 -0.36
C GLY A 147 22.84 8.06 -1.17
N ILE A 148 22.54 7.09 -2.03
CA ILE A 148 21.35 7.12 -2.88
C ILE A 148 20.12 6.73 -2.05
N ARG A 149 19.07 7.54 -2.11
CA ARG A 149 17.79 7.28 -1.45
C ARG A 149 16.68 7.18 -2.49
N GLN A 150 15.97 6.06 -2.52
CA GLN A 150 14.79 5.88 -3.37
C GLN A 150 13.56 6.52 -2.70
N VAL A 151 12.77 7.23 -3.49
CA VAL A 151 11.55 7.89 -3.05
C VAL A 151 10.43 7.62 -4.05
N GLU A 152 9.22 7.39 -3.55
CA GLU A 152 8.02 7.21 -4.37
C GLU A 152 7.32 8.55 -4.56
N VAL A 153 7.18 8.98 -5.81
CA VAL A 153 6.53 10.22 -6.19
C VAL A 153 5.23 9.88 -6.91
N ILE A 154 4.11 10.34 -6.36
CA ILE A 154 2.79 10.20 -6.98
C ILE A 154 2.71 11.15 -8.16
N GLU A 155 2.26 10.70 -9.33
CA GLU A 155 2.10 11.57 -10.51
C GLU A 155 0.66 12.05 -10.69
N GLY A 156 -0.30 11.18 -10.39
CA GLY A 156 -1.72 11.45 -10.53
C GLY A 156 -2.56 10.72 -9.49
N CYS A 157 -3.82 11.11 -9.39
CA CYS A 157 -4.80 10.49 -8.48
C CYS A 157 -6.08 10.21 -9.24
N HIS A 158 -6.77 9.14 -8.84
CA HIS A 158 -8.05 8.74 -9.41
C HIS A 158 -8.92 8.07 -8.34
N CYS A 159 -10.22 7.99 -8.60
CA CYS A 159 -11.12 7.22 -7.76
C CYS A 159 -11.07 5.75 -8.19
N SER A 160 -10.58 4.89 -7.30
CA SER A 160 -10.54 3.44 -7.49
C SER A 160 -11.67 2.77 -6.68
N PRO A 161 -12.33 1.72 -7.20
CA PRO A 161 -13.36 0.99 -6.47
C PRO A 161 -12.78 0.34 -5.20
N SER A 162 -13.56 0.32 -4.12
CA SER A 162 -13.26 -0.39 -2.88
C SER A 162 -14.09 -1.66 -2.80
N PRO A 163 -13.59 -2.81 -3.27
CA PRO A 163 -14.34 -4.05 -3.25
C PRO A 163 -14.55 -4.53 -1.81
N ALA A 164 -15.71 -5.14 -1.55
CA ALA A 164 -16.04 -5.74 -0.25
C ALA A 164 -15.28 -7.05 0.01
N GLU A 165 -14.79 -7.70 -1.05
CA GLU A 165 -14.00 -8.92 -0.96
C GLU A 165 -12.49 -8.61 -0.90
N CYS A 166 -11.73 -9.55 -0.33
CA CYS A 166 -10.27 -9.46 -0.31
C CYS A 166 -9.70 -9.91 -1.66
N LEU A 167 -9.17 -8.97 -2.44
CA LEU A 167 -8.56 -9.22 -3.75
C LEU A 167 -7.32 -8.38 -3.96
N ARG A 168 -6.43 -8.90 -4.81
CA ARG A 168 -5.29 -8.15 -5.34
C ARG A 168 -5.79 -7.12 -6.35
N LEU A 169 -5.44 -5.87 -6.13
CA LEU A 169 -5.65 -4.74 -7.04
C LEU A 169 -4.32 -4.33 -7.70
N PRO A 170 -4.33 -3.85 -8.94
CA PRO A 170 -3.14 -3.35 -9.59
C PRO A 170 -2.62 -2.08 -8.91
N SER A 171 -1.31 -1.91 -8.91
CA SER A 171 -0.60 -0.74 -8.39
C SER A 171 0.66 -0.53 -9.23
N LEU A 172 0.61 0.40 -10.19
CA LEU A 172 1.67 0.62 -11.15
C LEU A 172 2.77 1.52 -10.57
N LYS A 173 4.02 1.03 -10.66
CA LYS A 173 5.23 1.79 -10.32
C LYS A 173 6.17 1.88 -11.51
N THR A 174 6.59 3.09 -11.85
CA THR A 174 7.58 3.35 -12.90
C THR A 174 8.96 3.51 -12.29
N PHE A 175 9.89 2.64 -12.67
CA PHE A 175 11.29 2.67 -12.24
C PHE A 175 12.16 3.32 -13.32
N PHE A 176 13.22 4.00 -12.89
CA PHE A 176 14.16 4.71 -13.75
C PHE A 176 13.50 5.67 -14.76
N PRO A 177 12.61 6.58 -14.27
CA PRO A 177 11.92 7.53 -15.14
C PRO A 177 12.91 8.38 -15.93
N ASP A 178 12.52 8.78 -17.14
CA ASP A 178 13.30 9.66 -18.03
C ASP A 178 14.63 9.04 -18.49
N SER A 179 14.74 7.70 -18.47
CA SER A 179 15.93 6.97 -18.91
C SER A 179 15.60 5.87 -19.93
N PRO A 180 16.58 5.40 -20.73
CA PRO A 180 16.37 4.25 -21.61
C PRO A 180 16.04 2.93 -20.87
N LEU A 181 16.19 2.90 -19.54
CA LEU A 181 15.88 1.77 -18.67
C LEU A 181 14.52 1.90 -17.99
N GLU A 182 13.71 2.89 -18.38
CA GLU A 182 12.40 3.12 -17.81
C GLU A 182 11.52 1.87 -17.94
N GLN A 183 10.98 1.42 -16.81
CA GLN A 183 10.12 0.23 -16.77
C GLN A 183 8.99 0.42 -15.77
N THR A 184 7.75 0.28 -16.23
CA THR A 184 6.56 0.27 -15.38
C THR A 184 6.21 -1.17 -14.99
N VAL A 185 6.04 -1.39 -13.69
CA VAL A 185 5.77 -2.69 -13.08
C VAL A 185 4.52 -2.60 -12.22
N ASP A 186 3.61 -3.55 -12.37
CA ASP A 186 2.50 -3.73 -11.43
C ASP A 186 3.02 -4.42 -10.16
N VAL A 187 3.28 -3.63 -9.11
CA VAL A 187 3.67 -4.18 -7.81
C VAL A 187 2.50 -4.78 -7.05
N GLY A 188 1.27 -4.45 -7.43
CA GLY A 188 0.04 -4.86 -6.78
C GLY A 188 -0.15 -4.27 -5.38
N LYS A 189 -1.40 -4.31 -4.92
CA LYS A 189 -1.81 -4.00 -3.55
C LYS A 189 -3.00 -4.88 -3.16
N CYS A 190 -3.25 -5.05 -1.86
CA CYS A 190 -4.48 -5.70 -1.42
C CYS A 190 -5.61 -4.69 -1.27
N SER A 191 -6.84 -5.11 -1.57
CA SER A 191 -8.03 -4.34 -1.24
C SER A 191 -8.12 -4.12 0.26
N SER A 192 -8.84 -3.08 0.66
CA SER A 192 -9.11 -2.76 2.06
C SER A 192 -10.62 -2.85 2.27
N PRO A 193 -11.19 -4.06 2.32
CA PRO A 193 -12.62 -4.22 2.56
C PRO A 193 -12.99 -3.64 3.93
N PRO A 194 -14.19 -3.06 4.08
CA PRO A 194 -14.67 -2.57 5.37
C PRO A 194 -14.65 -3.70 6.38
N HIS A 195 -14.21 -3.40 7.61
CA HIS A 195 -13.88 -4.36 8.67
C HIS A 195 -14.77 -5.61 8.69
N SER A 196 -14.16 -6.78 8.53
CA SER A 196 -14.77 -8.03 9.00
C SER A 196 -14.76 -8.01 10.53
N GLU A 197 -15.89 -8.27 11.17
CA GLU A 197 -15.99 -8.33 12.63
C GLU A 197 -15.05 -9.36 13.27
N ASP A 198 -14.50 -10.28 12.47
CA ASP A 198 -13.58 -11.35 12.87
C ASP A 198 -12.12 -10.89 13.11
N GLY A 199 -11.82 -9.59 13.03
CA GLY A 199 -10.45 -9.09 13.23
C GLY A 199 -9.46 -9.54 12.14
N LEU A 200 -9.99 -9.94 10.98
CA LEU A 200 -9.21 -10.31 9.79
C LEU A 200 -8.96 -9.08 8.92
N PHE A 201 -7.78 -9.05 8.31
CA PHE A 201 -7.34 -8.01 7.39
C PHE A 201 -6.98 -8.66 6.06
N CYS A 202 -7.29 -7.99 4.96
CA CYS A 202 -6.85 -8.41 3.65
C CYS A 202 -5.36 -8.05 3.49
N VAL A 203 -4.51 -9.08 3.47
CA VAL A 203 -3.06 -8.92 3.52
C VAL A 203 -2.36 -9.73 2.44
N PRO A 204 -1.15 -9.32 2.02
CA PRO A 204 -0.41 -10.02 0.99
C PRO A 204 0.13 -11.36 1.50
N THR A 205 -0.14 -12.47 0.79
CA THR A 205 0.30 -13.82 1.20
C THR A 205 1.40 -14.39 0.31
N ARG A 206 1.47 -13.99 -0.96
CA ARG A 206 2.48 -14.46 -1.91
C ARG A 206 3.07 -13.32 -2.71
N PHE A 207 4.34 -13.50 -3.05
CA PHE A 207 5.11 -12.49 -3.74
C PHE A 207 5.97 -13.13 -4.83
N ASP A 208 6.04 -12.45 -5.96
CA ASP A 208 6.87 -12.82 -7.09
C ASP A 208 8.04 -11.82 -7.27
N PRO A 209 9.24 -12.29 -7.62
CA PRO A 209 10.33 -11.42 -7.98
C PRO A 209 10.26 -11.03 -9.47
N VAL A 210 10.36 -9.74 -9.76
CA VAL A 210 10.55 -9.21 -11.11
C VAL A 210 11.97 -8.63 -11.20
N LEU A 211 12.72 -9.06 -12.21
CA LEU A 211 14.05 -8.54 -12.50
C LEU A 211 13.94 -7.30 -13.39
N LEU A 212 14.44 -6.17 -12.90
CA LEU A 212 14.55 -4.92 -13.64
C LEU A 212 15.99 -4.72 -14.07
N LYS A 213 16.19 -4.19 -15.28
CA LYS A 213 17.52 -3.75 -15.72
C LYS A 213 17.83 -2.42 -15.06
N SER A 214 18.92 -2.36 -14.32
CA SER A 214 19.41 -1.16 -13.67
C SER A 214 20.79 -0.76 -14.22
N PRO A 215 21.22 0.49 -14.06
CA PRO A 215 22.56 0.92 -14.47
C PRO A 215 23.68 0.09 -13.81
N ASN A 216 23.41 -0.50 -12.64
CA ASN A 216 24.34 -1.29 -11.86
C ASN A 216 24.16 -2.81 -12.04
N GLY A 217 23.36 -3.25 -13.02
CA GLY A 217 23.08 -4.66 -13.28
C GLY A 217 21.58 -4.96 -13.31
N ASN A 218 21.14 -5.90 -12.47
CA ASN A 218 19.73 -6.24 -12.35
C ASN A 218 19.25 -5.96 -10.92
N ASP A 219 18.16 -5.22 -10.80
CA ASP A 219 17.49 -4.98 -9.53
C ASP A 219 16.30 -5.95 -9.40
N VAL A 220 16.07 -6.48 -8.20
CA VAL A 220 14.94 -7.37 -7.93
C VAL A 220 13.84 -6.58 -7.24
N VAL A 221 12.70 -6.41 -7.92
CA VAL A 221 11.49 -5.82 -7.34
C VAL A 221 10.53 -6.93 -6.95
N ARG A 222 10.01 -6.84 -5.73
CA ARG A 222 9.01 -7.78 -5.24
C ARG A 222 7.61 -7.29 -5.62
N THR A 223 6.88 -8.10 -6.38
CA THR A 223 5.49 -7.87 -6.76
C THR A 223 4.57 -8.76 -5.95
N LEU A 224 3.36 -8.29 -5.70
CA LEU A 224 2.32 -9.04 -5.01
C LEU A 224 1.64 -10.02 -5.99
N GLU A 225 1.48 -11.28 -5.60
CA GLU A 225 0.80 -12.31 -6.40
C GLU A 225 -0.63 -12.56 -5.88
N SER A 226 -0.80 -12.72 -4.56
CA SER A 226 -2.10 -13.02 -3.95
C SER A 226 -2.34 -12.29 -2.62
N CYS A 227 -3.61 -12.01 -2.33
CA CYS A 227 -4.10 -11.46 -1.08
C CYS A 227 -5.10 -12.42 -0.44
N GLU A 228 -5.05 -12.57 0.88
CA GLU A 228 -6.01 -13.37 1.63
C GLU A 228 -6.37 -12.66 2.94
N LEU A 229 -7.52 -13.03 3.51
CA LEU A 229 -7.90 -12.62 4.86
C LEU A 229 -7.04 -13.38 5.89
N ARG A 230 -6.25 -12.65 6.67
CA ARG A 230 -5.46 -13.19 7.78
C ARG A 230 -5.56 -12.25 8.99
N GLN A 231 -5.10 -12.74 10.13
CA GLN A 231 -4.93 -11.91 11.32
C GLN A 231 -3.86 -10.83 11.08
N SER A 232 -3.85 -9.81 11.95
CA SER A 232 -2.94 -8.68 11.83
C SER A 232 -1.45 -9.05 11.90
N CYS A 233 -1.09 -10.14 12.59
CA CYS A 233 0.25 -10.73 12.64
C CYS A 233 0.20 -12.13 12.03
N TYR A 234 0.98 -12.37 10.97
CA TYR A 234 0.90 -13.61 10.19
C TYR A 234 2.26 -14.01 9.60
N ARG A 235 2.37 -15.29 9.27
CA ARG A 235 3.53 -15.87 8.61
C ARG A 235 3.37 -15.78 7.08
N VAL A 236 4.41 -15.34 6.39
CA VAL A 236 4.54 -15.43 4.93
C VAL A 236 5.65 -16.41 4.54
N SER A 237 5.51 -17.04 3.38
CA SER A 237 6.54 -17.92 2.82
C SER A 237 7.78 -17.12 2.43
N HIS A 238 8.95 -17.61 2.80
CA HIS A 238 10.23 -17.07 2.41
C HIS A 238 11.22 -18.20 2.19
N ARG A 239 11.54 -18.47 0.92
CA ARG A 239 12.42 -19.56 0.52
C ARG A 239 13.88 -19.13 0.53
N GLU A 240 14.71 -19.94 1.18
CA GLU A 240 16.15 -19.84 1.17
C GLU A 240 16.77 -21.11 0.60
N TYR A 241 17.90 -20.95 -0.09
CA TYR A 241 18.57 -22.04 -0.79
C TYR A 241 19.91 -22.34 -0.13
N TYR A 242 20.12 -23.62 0.13
CA TYR A 242 21.29 -24.15 0.82
C TYR A 242 21.91 -25.29 0.02
N PHE A 243 23.22 -25.49 0.13
CA PHE A 243 23.88 -26.66 -0.44
C PHE A 243 23.99 -27.75 0.62
N GLU A 244 23.37 -28.90 0.35
CA GLU A 244 23.44 -30.12 1.14
C GLU A 244 24.40 -31.12 0.47
N VAL A 245 25.19 -31.80 1.28
CA VAL A 245 26.14 -32.81 0.85
C VAL A 245 25.61 -34.18 1.24
N LEU A 246 25.41 -35.03 0.23
CA LEU A 246 24.98 -36.42 0.38
C LEU A 246 26.12 -37.35 -0.05
N LEU A 247 26.20 -38.53 0.56
CA LEU A 247 27.07 -39.60 0.08
C LEU A 247 26.24 -40.54 -0.79
N ASN A 248 26.71 -40.85 -1.99
CA ASN A 248 26.09 -41.86 -2.84
C ASN A 248 26.45 -43.28 -2.35
N SER A 249 25.87 -44.31 -2.97
CA SER A 249 26.13 -45.72 -2.63
C SER A 249 27.59 -46.14 -2.85
N ALA A 250 28.34 -45.42 -3.68
CA ALA A 250 29.78 -45.62 -3.90
C ALA A 250 30.66 -44.84 -2.90
N GLY A 251 30.07 -44.09 -1.95
CA GLY A 251 30.79 -43.26 -0.98
C GLY A 251 31.29 -41.93 -1.55
N GLU A 252 30.95 -41.59 -2.80
CA GLU A 252 31.30 -40.33 -3.42
C GLU A 252 30.38 -39.20 -2.95
N ARG A 253 30.95 -38.00 -2.91
CA ARG A 253 30.32 -36.81 -2.38
C ARG A 253 29.49 -36.12 -3.46
N MET A 254 28.17 -36.05 -3.28
CA MET A 254 27.25 -35.34 -4.17
C MET A 254 26.72 -34.08 -3.49
N GLU A 255 26.72 -32.95 -4.21
CA GLU A 255 26.09 -31.72 -3.76
C GLU A 255 24.67 -31.59 -4.34
N ARG A 256 23.71 -31.26 -3.48
CA ARG A 256 22.32 -31.01 -3.86
C ARG A 256 21.90 -29.62 -3.35
N LEU A 257 21.21 -28.87 -4.19
CA LEU A 257 20.53 -27.65 -3.75
C LEU A 257 19.28 -28.04 -2.94
N LYS A 258 19.25 -27.62 -1.69
CA LYS A 258 18.16 -27.81 -0.73
C LYS A 258 17.44 -26.47 -0.56
N GLU A 259 16.17 -26.45 -0.93
CA GLU A 259 15.28 -25.30 -0.75
C GLU A 259 14.53 -25.47 0.57
N ILE A 260 14.53 -24.43 1.41
CA ILE A 260 13.85 -24.41 2.71
C ILE A 260 13.00 -23.14 2.80
N ASP A 261 11.71 -23.30 3.06
CA ASP A 261 10.83 -22.16 3.41
C ASP A 261 11.04 -21.80 4.88
N VAL A 262 11.96 -20.87 5.15
CA VAL A 262 12.22 -20.37 6.51
C VAL A 262 11.08 -19.52 7.04
N GLY A 263 10.27 -18.93 6.15
CA GLY A 263 9.19 -18.03 6.50
C GLY A 263 9.64 -16.67 7.06
N ARG A 264 8.71 -15.72 7.13
CA ARG A 264 8.88 -14.43 7.83
C ARG A 264 7.58 -14.05 8.52
N CYS A 265 7.67 -13.37 9.66
CA CYS A 265 6.52 -12.76 10.30
C CYS A 265 6.32 -11.34 9.78
N LEU A 266 5.11 -11.04 9.32
CA LEU A 266 4.71 -9.72 8.84
C LEU A 266 3.42 -9.29 9.53
N GLY A 267 3.21 -7.97 9.49
CA GLY A 267 2.02 -7.34 10.01
C GLY A 267 2.28 -6.50 11.26
N GLY A 268 1.19 -6.12 11.91
CA GLY A 268 1.20 -5.22 13.06
C GLY A 268 0.38 -5.78 14.19
N CYS A 269 0.81 -5.50 15.41
CA CYS A 269 0.07 -5.86 16.60
C CYS A 269 -0.51 -4.59 17.20
N THR A 270 -1.84 -4.53 17.25
CA THR A 270 -2.55 -3.48 17.96
C THR A 270 -2.68 -3.91 19.41
N SER A 271 -1.80 -3.43 20.27
CA SER A 271 -2.07 -3.44 21.70
C SER A 271 -3.18 -2.41 21.92
N GLY A 272 -4.39 -2.87 22.26
CA GLY A 272 -5.50 -1.97 22.52
C GLY A 272 -5.07 -0.86 23.49
N ASN A 273 -5.47 0.37 23.20
CA ASN A 273 -5.31 1.45 24.17
C ASN A 273 -6.07 1.04 25.43
N HIS A 274 -5.37 0.90 26.55
CA HIS A 274 -6.02 0.58 27.81
C HIS A 274 -6.42 1.89 28.46
N CYS A 275 -7.70 1.98 28.82
CA CYS A 275 -8.20 3.14 29.50
C CYS A 275 -7.75 3.09 30.96
N LEU A 276 -6.83 3.98 31.35
CA LEU A 276 -6.38 4.10 32.73
C LEU A 276 -7.44 4.78 33.62
N LEU A 277 -8.20 5.70 33.04
CA LEU A 277 -9.21 6.46 33.76
C LEU A 277 -10.44 6.70 32.88
N ARG A 278 -11.59 6.16 33.30
CA ARG A 278 -12.89 6.38 32.65
C ARG A 278 -13.62 7.55 33.30
N ASP A 279 -14.43 8.26 32.53
CA ASP A 279 -15.30 9.32 33.02
C ASP A 279 -16.39 8.70 33.94
N PRO A 280 -16.54 9.16 35.19
CA PRO A 280 -17.55 8.63 36.10
C PRO A 280 -18.99 8.92 35.67
N GLN A 281 -19.23 9.89 34.78
CA GLN A 281 -20.54 10.20 34.23
C GLN A 281 -20.82 9.48 32.90
N VAL A 282 -19.77 9.07 32.17
CA VAL A 282 -19.87 8.41 30.86
C VAL A 282 -18.90 7.23 30.81
N PRO A 283 -19.35 6.00 31.10
CA PRO A 283 -18.47 4.84 31.27
C PRO A 283 -17.70 4.43 30.00
N ASP A 284 -18.16 4.85 28.82
CA ASP A 284 -17.48 4.61 27.53
C ASP A 284 -16.48 5.70 27.14
N LYS A 285 -16.43 6.81 27.89
CA LYS A 285 -15.50 7.91 27.63
C LYS A 285 -14.23 7.71 28.47
N CYS A 286 -13.13 7.43 27.78
CA CYS A 286 -11.83 7.37 28.43
C CYS A 286 -11.21 8.76 28.57
N LEU A 287 -10.87 9.15 29.80
CA LEU A 287 -10.21 10.42 30.12
C LEU A 287 -8.69 10.33 29.96
N VAL A 288 -8.11 9.16 30.24
CA VAL A 288 -6.67 8.90 30.10
C VAL A 288 -6.47 7.59 29.39
N LEU A 289 -6.08 7.66 28.12
CA LEU A 289 -5.57 6.52 27.38
C LEU A 289 -4.09 6.35 27.73
N ALA A 290 -3.71 5.16 28.17
CA ALA A 290 -2.32 4.75 28.02
C ALA A 290 -2.15 4.14 26.64
N GLU A 291 -1.07 4.53 25.97
CA GLU A 291 -0.58 3.79 24.82
C GLU A 291 -0.33 2.35 25.30
N GLY A 292 -0.99 1.39 24.64
CA GLY A 292 -0.68 -0.01 24.87
C GLY A 292 0.80 -0.25 24.59
N VAL A 293 1.45 -1.13 25.37
CA VAL A 293 2.83 -1.55 25.13
C VAL A 293 2.94 -1.95 23.66
N SER A 294 3.84 -1.36 22.88
CA SER A 294 3.98 -1.67 21.46
C SER A 294 4.32 -3.14 21.30
N SER A 295 3.33 -3.96 20.94
CA SER A 295 3.58 -5.36 20.65
C SER A 295 4.13 -5.48 19.25
N HIS A 296 5.10 -6.37 19.08
CA HIS A 296 5.69 -6.66 17.78
C HIS A 296 5.25 -8.05 17.31
N CYS A 297 5.09 -8.21 16.00
CA CYS A 297 4.80 -9.51 15.42
C CYS A 297 6.09 -10.33 15.37
N THR A 298 6.22 -11.31 16.26
CA THR A 298 7.43 -12.14 16.41
C THR A 298 7.14 -13.60 16.07
N PRO A 299 8.15 -14.37 15.62
CA PRO A 299 7.97 -15.79 15.40
C PRO A 299 7.92 -16.55 16.73
N HIS A 300 6.89 -17.38 16.87
CA HIS A 300 6.55 -18.09 18.10
C HIS A 300 6.92 -19.57 18.06
N GLN A 301 6.67 -20.23 16.93
CA GLN A 301 6.92 -21.65 16.75
C GLN A 301 7.89 -21.86 15.59
N TYR A 302 8.77 -22.85 15.73
CA TYR A 302 9.82 -23.16 14.78
C TYR A 302 9.88 -24.66 14.50
N GLU A 303 10.23 -25.02 13.28
CA GLU A 303 10.64 -26.34 12.85
C GLU A 303 12.13 -26.31 12.50
N THR A 304 12.84 -27.40 12.75
CA THR A 304 14.29 -27.45 12.63
C THR A 304 14.72 -28.34 11.46
N HIS A 305 15.50 -27.79 10.54
CA HIS A 305 16.12 -28.49 9.42
C HIS A 305 17.60 -28.69 9.71
N THR A 306 18.06 -29.94 9.74
CA THR A 306 19.48 -30.27 9.90
C THR A 306 20.01 -30.98 8.66
N PHE A 307 21.17 -30.54 8.17
CA PHE A 307 21.81 -31.14 7.00
C PHE A 307 23.30 -30.88 6.97
N ARG A 308 24.04 -31.66 6.18
CA ARG A 308 25.49 -31.50 6.04
C ARG A 308 25.81 -30.46 4.98
N SER A 309 26.54 -29.42 5.34
CA SER A 309 26.91 -28.33 4.44
C SER A 309 28.13 -28.68 3.56
N ARG A 310 28.47 -27.78 2.61
CA ARG A 310 29.68 -27.84 1.78
C ARG A 310 31.00 -27.91 2.55
N THR A 311 31.05 -27.55 3.81
CA THR A 311 32.27 -27.69 4.61
C THR A 311 32.32 -29.03 5.36
N GLY A 312 31.31 -29.88 5.21
CA GLY A 312 31.17 -31.13 5.97
C GLY A 312 30.61 -30.93 7.37
N GLN A 313 30.44 -29.68 7.82
CA GLN A 313 29.79 -29.33 9.09
C GLN A 313 28.27 -29.50 9.01
N LEU A 314 27.68 -29.93 10.12
CA LEU A 314 26.23 -30.02 10.27
C LEU A 314 25.67 -28.60 10.44
N ARG A 315 24.79 -28.21 9.53
CA ARG A 315 24.12 -26.91 9.51
C ARG A 315 22.68 -27.10 9.98
N THR A 316 22.24 -26.21 10.85
CA THR A 316 20.88 -26.17 11.38
C THR A 316 20.22 -24.88 10.92
N VAL A 317 19.02 -24.99 10.36
CA VAL A 317 18.19 -23.87 9.88
C VAL A 317 16.82 -23.99 10.52
N PHE A 318 16.27 -22.88 11.00
CA PHE A 318 14.94 -22.84 11.60
C PHE A 318 13.92 -22.29 10.61
N SER A 319 12.81 -22.99 10.42
CA SER A 319 11.65 -22.50 9.69
C SER A 319 10.55 -22.09 10.67
N ILE A 320 10.09 -20.86 10.54
CA ILE A 320 8.97 -20.34 11.34
C ILE A 320 7.72 -21.13 10.96
N GLN A 321 6.95 -21.57 11.95
CA GLN A 321 5.67 -22.25 11.78
C GLN A 321 4.50 -21.34 12.14
N ALA A 322 4.63 -20.54 13.21
CA ALA A 322 3.59 -19.60 13.64
C ALA A 322 4.21 -18.29 14.12
N CYS A 323 3.48 -17.19 13.90
CA CYS A 323 3.79 -15.86 14.39
C CYS A 323 2.75 -15.45 15.43
N ARG A 324 3.15 -14.63 16.41
CA ARG A 324 2.22 -14.06 17.38
C ARG A 324 2.61 -12.63 17.75
N CYS A 325 1.67 -11.93 18.35
CA CYS A 325 1.96 -10.66 19.00
C CYS A 325 2.55 -10.92 20.39
N GLU A 326 3.75 -10.40 20.61
CA GLU A 326 4.45 -10.47 21.89
C GLU A 326 4.72 -9.05 22.40
N ALA A 327 4.58 -8.87 23.71
CA ALA A 327 4.71 -7.60 24.42
C ALA A 327 6.07 -7.49 25.10
#